data_AF-A0A3E1KA67-F1
#
_entry.id   AF-A0A3E1KA67-F1
#
_cell.length_a   1.000
_cell.length_b   1.000
_cell.length_c   1.000
_cell.angle_alpha   90.00
_cell.angle_beta   90.00
_cell.angle_gamma   90.00
#
_symmetry.space_group_name_H-M   'P 1'
#
loop_
_entity.id
_entity.type
_entity.pdbx_description
1 polymer ?
#
loop_
_entity_poly.entity_id
_entity_poly.type
_entity_poly.pdbx_seq_one_letter_code
_entity_poly.pdbx_strand_id
1 'polypeptide(L)'
;MIVEAGVEADCEKLFQQHLETDLSLSYQEFDQTMGSGFRALAQAGCERRAADLIEAYIEATGAEQSSLRWHIAQLRASHGDNAEAIRYARASLRENEDLSEHPLRWNDYVLATIAFLEKNREALIDHRERVAEGVDEHRGNAMNLRLLDAMIEHFGASYSDAMQSLANE
;
A
#
# COMPACT_ATOMS: atom_id res chain seq x y z
N MET A 1 23.76 -10.69 8.18
CA MET A 1 23.50 -11.75 9.17
C MET A 1 23.28 -11.25 10.61
N ILE A 2 24.24 -10.71 11.37
CA ILE A 2 23.95 -10.25 12.77
C ILE A 2 23.06 -8.99 12.80
N VAL A 3 23.26 -8.07 11.86
CA VAL A 3 22.50 -6.80 11.81
C VAL A 3 21.03 -7.01 11.41
N GLU A 4 20.77 -7.84 10.39
CA GLU A 4 19.39 -8.16 9.94
C GLU A 4 18.58 -8.88 11.02
N ALA A 5 19.22 -9.80 11.78
CA ALA A 5 18.57 -10.47 12.90
C ALA A 5 18.22 -9.50 14.04
N GLY A 6 19.01 -8.44 14.24
CA GLY A 6 18.72 -7.37 15.20
C GLY A 6 17.51 -6.52 14.78
N VAL A 7 17.45 -6.13 13.50
CA VAL A 7 16.34 -5.35 12.94
C VAL A 7 15.01 -6.11 13.04
N GLU A 8 14.99 -7.40 12.69
CA GLU A 8 13.77 -8.21 12.82
C GLU A 8 13.32 -8.36 14.28
N ALA A 9 14.26 -8.50 15.23
CA ALA A 9 13.93 -8.56 16.65
C ALA A 9 13.35 -7.24 17.18
N ASP A 10 13.86 -6.09 16.72
CA ASP A 10 13.33 -4.78 17.07
C ASP A 10 11.93 -4.56 16.47
N CYS A 11 11.71 -4.97 15.21
CA CYS A 11 10.41 -4.92 14.57
C CYS A 11 9.38 -5.83 15.25
N GLU A 12 9.77 -7.03 15.65
CA GLU A 12 8.91 -7.94 16.42
C GLU A 12 8.51 -7.33 17.77
N LYS A 13 9.47 -6.74 18.50
CA LYS A 13 9.18 -6.10 19.78
C LYS A 13 8.20 -4.94 19.61
N LEU A 14 8.42 -4.08 18.61
CA LEU A 14 7.53 -2.95 18.33
C LEU A 14 6.12 -3.46 17.96
N PHE A 15 6.04 -4.51 17.15
CA PHE A 15 4.78 -5.16 16.82
C PHE A 15 4.01 -5.64 18.03
N GLN A 16 4.65 -6.36 18.95
CA GLN A 16 3.98 -6.84 20.17
C GLN A 16 3.44 -5.69 21.02
N GLN A 17 4.18 -4.58 21.13
CA GLN A 17 3.71 -3.40 21.87
C GLN A 17 2.43 -2.82 21.26
N HIS A 18 2.41 -2.64 19.94
CA HIS A 18 1.24 -2.09 19.25
C HIS A 18 0.08 -3.09 19.19
N LEU A 19 0.34 -4.40 19.17
CA LEU A 19 -0.71 -5.42 19.22
C LEU A 19 -1.52 -5.33 20.53
N GLU A 20 -0.88 -4.99 21.65
CA GLU A 20 -1.54 -4.85 22.95
C GLU A 20 -2.40 -3.57 23.05
N THR A 21 -2.01 -2.49 22.35
CA THR A 21 -2.64 -1.18 22.50
C THR A 21 -3.60 -0.82 21.37
N ASP A 22 -3.29 -1.21 20.13
CA ASP A 22 -3.83 -0.56 18.95
C ASP A 22 -5.06 -1.27 18.37
N LEU A 23 -5.31 -2.53 18.75
CA LEU A 23 -6.49 -3.28 18.31
C LEU A 23 -7.81 -2.71 18.84
N SER A 24 -7.75 -1.87 19.87
CA SER A 24 -8.91 -1.19 20.46
C SER A 24 -9.13 0.23 19.92
N LEU A 25 -8.23 0.73 19.08
CA LEU A 25 -8.33 2.07 18.51
C LEU A 25 -9.52 2.19 17.55
N SER A 26 -10.09 3.38 17.46
CA SER A 26 -11.00 3.68 16.36
C SER A 26 -10.28 3.56 15.02
N TYR A 27 -11.04 3.32 13.94
CA TYR A 27 -10.48 3.28 12.59
C TYR A 27 -9.66 4.55 12.27
N GLN A 28 -10.13 5.73 12.69
CA GLN A 28 -9.45 6.99 12.46
C GLN A 28 -8.10 7.06 13.19
N GLU A 29 -8.04 6.61 14.45
CA GLU A 29 -6.81 6.59 15.24
C GLU A 29 -5.82 5.58 14.65
N PHE A 30 -6.29 4.37 14.31
CA PHE A 30 -5.46 3.31 13.77
C PHE A 30 -4.91 3.63 12.37
N ASP A 31 -5.75 4.14 11.47
CA ASP A 31 -5.44 4.22 10.04
C ASP A 31 -4.95 5.59 9.57
N GLN A 32 -5.44 6.68 10.18
CA GLN A 32 -5.26 8.03 9.68
C GLN A 32 -4.30 8.87 10.52
N THR A 33 -3.85 8.38 11.67
CA THR A 33 -2.99 9.13 12.60
C THR A 33 -1.52 8.75 12.44
N MET A 34 -0.69 9.70 12.03
CA MET A 34 0.76 9.50 11.93
C MET A 34 1.37 9.16 13.29
N GLY A 35 2.24 8.14 13.33
CA GLY A 35 2.86 7.67 14.56
C GLY A 35 1.95 6.84 15.47
N SER A 36 0.74 6.48 15.04
CA SER A 36 -0.17 5.55 15.71
C SER A 36 -0.51 4.38 14.79
N GLY A 37 -1.05 3.29 15.35
CA GLY A 37 -1.41 2.11 14.58
C GLY A 37 -0.22 1.54 13.82
N PHE A 38 -0.52 0.98 12.64
CA PHE A 38 0.50 0.44 11.75
C PHE A 38 1.50 1.48 11.24
N ARG A 39 1.15 2.78 11.27
CA ARG A 39 2.03 3.83 10.75
C ARG A 39 3.29 4.00 11.58
N ALA A 40 3.22 3.72 12.88
CA ALA A 40 4.39 3.72 13.76
C ALA A 40 5.42 2.66 13.31
N LEU A 41 4.95 1.45 12.98
CA LEU A 41 5.80 0.37 12.48
C LEU A 41 6.33 0.66 11.08
N ALA A 42 5.48 1.17 10.18
CA ALA A 42 5.89 1.52 8.83
C ALA A 42 6.99 2.61 8.84
N GLN A 43 6.86 3.62 9.70
CA GLN A 43 7.88 4.66 9.87
C GLN A 43 9.21 4.12 10.41
N ALA A 44 9.17 3.03 11.18
CA ALA A 44 10.37 2.34 11.69
C ALA A 44 11.02 1.40 10.65
N GLY A 45 10.48 1.30 9.43
CA GLY A 45 10.97 0.35 8.42
C GLY A 45 10.58 -1.10 8.72
N CYS A 46 9.48 -1.31 9.43
CA CYS A 46 8.97 -2.63 9.79
C CYS A 46 7.73 -2.99 8.95
N GLU A 47 7.82 -2.90 7.63
CA GLU A 47 6.67 -2.99 6.73
C GLU A 47 5.90 -4.31 6.87
N ARG A 48 6.62 -5.44 7.01
CA ARG A 48 6.00 -6.74 7.22
C ARG A 48 5.13 -6.75 8.48
N ARG A 49 5.66 -6.21 9.58
CA ARG A 49 4.96 -6.17 10.87
C ARG A 49 3.86 -5.12 10.91
N ALA A 50 4.03 -4.01 10.20
CA ALA A 50 2.97 -3.05 9.99
C ALA A 50 1.78 -3.70 9.27
N ALA A 51 2.03 -4.50 8.22
CA ALA A 51 0.98 -5.26 7.55
C ALA A 51 0.31 -6.28 8.49
N ASP A 52 1.11 -7.05 9.25
CA ASP A 52 0.59 -8.00 10.25
C ASP A 52 -0.34 -7.31 11.27
N LEU A 53 -0.03 -6.07 11.67
CA LEU A 53 -0.86 -5.32 12.62
C LEU A 53 -2.20 -4.89 12.01
N ILE A 54 -2.23 -4.51 10.73
CA ILE A 54 -3.50 -4.19 10.05
C ILE A 54 -4.37 -5.44 9.93
N GLU A 55 -3.78 -6.60 9.63
CA GLU A 55 -4.50 -7.87 9.59
C GLU A 55 -5.12 -8.21 10.94
N ALA A 56 -4.35 -8.11 12.03
CA ALA A 56 -4.85 -8.31 13.39
C ALA A 56 -5.95 -7.30 13.75
N TYR A 57 -5.83 -6.04 13.33
CA TYR A 57 -6.85 -5.02 13.53
C TYR A 57 -8.16 -5.36 12.82
N ILE A 58 -8.10 -5.79 11.55
CA ILE A 58 -9.27 -6.23 10.78
C ILE A 58 -9.93 -7.43 11.47
N GLU A 59 -9.14 -8.42 11.92
CA GLU A 59 -9.66 -9.60 12.62
C GLU A 59 -10.37 -9.23 13.93
N ALA A 60 -9.76 -8.35 14.74
CA ALA A 60 -10.30 -7.95 16.04
C ALA A 60 -11.56 -7.08 15.94
N THR A 61 -11.66 -6.23 14.90
CA THR A 61 -12.70 -5.20 14.81
C THR A 61 -13.77 -5.48 13.76
N GLY A 62 -13.51 -6.39 12.81
CA GLY A 62 -14.37 -6.59 11.65
C GLY A 62 -14.33 -5.45 10.64
N ALA A 63 -13.24 -4.66 10.60
CA ALA A 63 -13.12 -3.50 9.73
C ALA A 63 -13.21 -3.85 8.22
N GLU A 64 -14.16 -3.19 7.53
CA GLU A 64 -14.45 -3.44 6.11
C GLU A 64 -13.84 -2.38 5.17
N GLN A 65 -13.18 -1.36 5.70
CA GLN A 65 -12.62 -0.28 4.89
C GLN A 65 -11.57 -0.83 3.91
N SER A 66 -11.72 -0.48 2.63
CA SER A 66 -10.81 -0.94 1.57
C SER A 66 -9.42 -0.30 1.67
N SER A 67 -9.30 0.85 2.32
CA SER A 67 -8.02 1.50 2.65
C SER A 67 -7.09 0.60 3.44
N LEU A 68 -7.60 -0.17 4.41
CA LEU A 68 -6.79 -1.08 5.21
C LEU A 68 -6.18 -2.20 4.34
N ARG A 69 -7.00 -2.78 3.45
CA ARG A 69 -6.53 -3.79 2.47
C ARG A 69 -5.49 -3.19 1.54
N TRP A 70 -5.70 -1.96 1.09
CA TRP A 70 -4.73 -1.26 0.27
C TRP A 70 -3.40 -0.98 1.00
N HIS A 71 -3.45 -0.57 2.26
CA HIS A 71 -2.25 -0.37 3.06
C HIS A 71 -1.48 -1.67 3.29
N ILE A 72 -2.17 -2.79 3.55
CA ILE A 72 -1.52 -4.10 3.58
C ILE A 72 -0.82 -4.39 2.26
N ALA A 73 -1.49 -4.15 1.11
CA ALA A 73 -0.91 -4.39 -0.20
C ALA A 73 0.40 -3.60 -0.41
N GLN A 74 0.40 -2.32 -0.08
CA GLN A 74 1.60 -1.46 -0.18
C GLN A 74 2.73 -1.94 0.73
N LEU A 75 2.42 -2.30 1.98
CA LEU A 75 3.44 -2.73 2.96
C LEU A 75 4.04 -4.09 2.60
N ARG A 76 3.21 -5.04 2.16
CA ARG A 76 3.68 -6.35 1.66
C ARG A 76 4.55 -6.16 0.41
N ALA A 77 4.15 -5.27 -0.52
CA ALA A 77 4.93 -4.96 -1.71
C ALA A 77 6.28 -4.31 -1.37
N SER A 78 6.31 -3.35 -0.45
CA SER A 78 7.55 -2.70 0.02
C SER A 78 8.51 -3.69 0.67
N HIS A 79 8.00 -4.65 1.42
CA HIS A 79 8.81 -5.75 1.98
C HIS A 79 9.26 -6.78 0.93
N GLY A 80 8.65 -6.79 -0.26
CA GLY A 80 8.92 -7.74 -1.34
C GLY A 80 8.04 -9.00 -1.36
N ASP A 81 7.00 -9.06 -0.53
CA ASP A 81 5.99 -10.12 -0.56
C ASP A 81 4.90 -9.83 -1.61
N ASN A 82 5.28 -9.96 -2.88
CA ASN A 82 4.42 -9.58 -4.00
C ASN A 82 3.14 -10.42 -4.09
N ALA A 83 3.18 -11.71 -3.68
CA ALA A 83 2.01 -12.58 -3.76
C ALA A 83 0.89 -12.11 -2.82
N GLU A 84 1.25 -11.81 -1.57
CA GLU A 84 0.32 -11.23 -0.60
C GLU A 84 -0.10 -9.82 -0.99
N ALA A 85 0.83 -9.00 -1.48
CA ALA A 85 0.52 -7.67 -1.96
C ALA A 85 -0.56 -7.68 -3.06
N ILE A 86 -0.43 -8.56 -4.05
CA ILE A 86 -1.41 -8.71 -5.13
C ILE A 86 -2.76 -9.17 -4.58
N ARG A 87 -2.78 -10.13 -3.65
CA ARG A 87 -4.02 -10.62 -3.03
C ARG A 87 -4.81 -9.49 -2.37
N TYR A 88 -4.14 -8.68 -1.55
CA TYR A 88 -4.78 -7.56 -0.86
C TYR A 88 -5.11 -6.39 -1.79
N ALA A 89 -4.30 -6.12 -2.81
CA ALA A 89 -4.61 -5.13 -3.83
C ALA A 89 -5.89 -5.51 -4.59
N ARG A 90 -6.07 -6.78 -4.96
CA ARG A 90 -7.34 -7.24 -5.58
C ARG A 90 -8.51 -7.07 -4.63
N ALA A 91 -8.32 -7.33 -3.34
CA ALA A 91 -9.36 -7.14 -2.32
C ALA A 91 -9.70 -5.66 -2.04
N SER A 92 -8.89 -4.70 -2.50
CA SER A 92 -9.18 -3.26 -2.37
C SER A 92 -9.90 -2.67 -3.59
N LEU A 93 -10.12 -3.45 -4.66
CA LEU A 93 -10.87 -3.02 -5.85
C LEU A 93 -12.35 -2.73 -5.49
N ARG A 94 -12.93 -1.76 -6.18
CA ARG A 94 -14.34 -1.38 -6.06
C ARG A 94 -15.15 -2.13 -7.12
N GLU A 95 -16.20 -2.84 -6.72
CA GLU A 95 -17.06 -3.60 -7.66
C GLU A 95 -17.75 -2.70 -8.69
N ASN A 96 -18.25 -1.53 -8.26
CA ASN A 96 -18.97 -0.58 -9.11
C ASN A 96 -18.34 0.81 -8.95
N GLU A 97 -17.23 1.05 -9.65
CA GLU A 97 -16.58 2.36 -9.67
C GLU A 97 -17.37 3.32 -10.58
N ASP A 98 -18.04 4.31 -9.96
CA ASP A 98 -18.72 5.39 -10.68
C ASP A 98 -17.83 6.64 -10.74
N LEU A 99 -17.17 6.83 -11.88
CA LEU A 99 -16.30 7.97 -12.13
C LEU A 99 -17.06 9.31 -12.25
N SER A 100 -18.38 9.28 -12.45
CA SER A 100 -19.19 10.51 -12.52
C SER A 100 -19.44 11.13 -11.15
N GLU A 101 -19.57 10.30 -10.11
CA GLU A 101 -19.68 10.75 -8.71
C GLU A 101 -18.32 10.82 -8.01
N HIS A 102 -17.40 9.92 -8.35
CA HIS A 102 -16.08 9.78 -7.74
C HIS A 102 -15.00 9.68 -8.81
N PRO A 103 -14.48 10.81 -9.33
CA PRO A 103 -13.57 10.85 -10.47
C PRO A 103 -12.16 10.28 -10.19
N LEU A 104 -11.91 9.78 -8.98
CA LEU A 104 -10.68 9.03 -8.69
C LEU A 104 -10.74 7.69 -9.41
N ARG A 105 -9.81 7.47 -10.35
CA ARG A 105 -9.65 6.22 -11.11
C ARG A 105 -8.91 5.19 -10.27
N TRP A 106 -9.58 4.74 -9.21
CA TRP A 106 -9.01 3.89 -8.18
C TRP A 106 -8.69 2.50 -8.71
N ASN A 107 -9.63 1.87 -9.43
CA ASN A 107 -9.41 0.52 -9.93
C ASN A 107 -8.25 0.45 -10.91
N ASP A 108 -8.14 1.41 -11.84
CA ASP A 108 -7.01 1.46 -12.77
C ASP A 108 -5.66 1.67 -12.05
N TYR A 109 -5.62 2.53 -11.03
CA TYR A 109 -4.41 2.69 -10.22
C TYR A 109 -3.98 1.39 -9.51
N VAL A 110 -4.95 0.68 -8.91
CA VAL A 110 -4.70 -0.60 -8.23
C VAL A 110 -4.26 -1.68 -9.23
N LEU A 111 -4.91 -1.77 -10.39
CA LEU A 111 -4.59 -2.75 -11.43
C LEU A 111 -3.22 -2.48 -12.08
N ALA A 112 -2.86 -1.21 -12.29
CA ALA A 112 -1.53 -0.82 -12.72
C ALA A 112 -0.45 -1.28 -11.71
N THR A 113 -0.71 -1.08 -10.41
CA THR A 113 0.19 -1.53 -9.35
C THR A 113 0.33 -3.06 -9.32
N ILE A 114 -0.78 -3.80 -9.47
CA ILE A 114 -0.76 -5.26 -9.60
C ILE A 114 0.07 -5.68 -10.81
N ALA A 115 -0.09 -5.03 -11.96
CA ALA A 115 0.66 -5.34 -13.17
C ALA A 115 2.17 -5.11 -12.98
N PHE A 116 2.58 -4.07 -12.24
CA PHE A 116 3.97 -3.87 -11.85
C PHE A 116 4.49 -5.06 -11.02
N LEU A 117 3.76 -5.48 -9.99
CA LEU A 117 4.14 -6.60 -9.11
C LEU A 117 4.18 -7.95 -9.84
N GLU A 118 3.32 -8.14 -10.84
CA GLU A 118 3.25 -9.31 -11.72
C GLU A 118 4.30 -9.25 -12.85
N LYS A 119 5.10 -8.18 -12.94
CA LYS A 119 6.06 -7.92 -14.03
C LYS A 119 5.39 -7.92 -15.41
N ASN A 120 4.17 -7.43 -15.48
CA ASN A 120 3.41 -7.23 -16.71
C ASN A 120 3.47 -5.75 -17.14
N ARG A 121 4.47 -5.42 -17.98
CA ARG A 121 4.69 -4.04 -18.42
C ARG A 121 3.54 -3.50 -19.28
N GLU A 122 2.95 -4.35 -20.10
CA GLU A 122 1.87 -3.95 -21.01
C GLU A 122 0.63 -3.53 -20.23
N ALA A 123 0.19 -4.35 -19.27
CA ALA A 123 -0.95 -4.02 -18.41
C ALA A 123 -0.67 -2.81 -17.50
N LEU A 124 0.57 -2.66 -17.00
CA LEU A 124 0.97 -1.47 -16.24
C LEU A 124 0.76 -0.19 -17.07
N ILE A 125 1.21 -0.18 -18.32
CA ILE A 125 1.05 0.98 -19.21
C ILE A 125 -0.41 1.21 -19.54
N ASP A 126 -1.18 0.18 -19.89
CA ASP A 126 -2.60 0.32 -20.25
C ASP A 126 -3.41 0.99 -19.12
N HIS A 127 -3.27 0.49 -17.88
CA HIS A 127 -3.96 1.07 -16.73
C HIS A 127 -3.42 2.45 -16.35
N ARG A 128 -2.12 2.68 -16.49
CA ARG A 128 -1.51 4.01 -16.28
C ARG A 128 -2.11 5.06 -17.22
N GLU A 129 -2.29 4.73 -18.51
CA GLU A 129 -2.91 5.65 -19.47
C GLU A 129 -4.37 5.96 -19.11
N ARG A 130 -5.14 4.97 -18.62
CA ARG A 130 -6.49 5.20 -18.11
C ARG A 130 -6.50 6.14 -16.90
N VAL A 131 -5.53 6.05 -15.99
CA VAL A 131 -5.39 7.02 -14.88
C VAL A 131 -5.06 8.41 -15.42
N ALA A 132 -4.21 8.50 -16.45
CA ALA A 132 -3.79 9.77 -17.05
C ALA A 132 -4.95 10.54 -17.69
N GLU A 133 -5.93 9.85 -18.28
CA GLU A 133 -7.16 10.47 -18.81
C GLU A 133 -7.91 11.31 -17.77
N GLY A 134 -7.84 10.91 -16.48
CA GLY A 134 -8.52 11.59 -15.39
C GLY A 134 -7.66 12.55 -14.57
N VAL A 135 -6.45 12.88 -15.03
CA VAL A 135 -5.47 13.66 -14.21
C VAL A 135 -6.03 15.01 -13.74
N ASP A 136 -6.81 15.69 -14.59
CA ASP A 136 -7.43 16.98 -14.30
C ASP A 136 -8.77 16.86 -13.54
N GLU A 137 -9.33 15.64 -13.45
CA GLU A 137 -10.63 15.37 -12.83
C GLU A 137 -10.53 15.20 -11.30
N HIS A 138 -9.38 14.73 -10.80
CA HIS A 138 -9.16 14.50 -9.38
C HIS A 138 -7.66 14.56 -9.01
N ARG A 139 -7.32 15.32 -7.96
CA ARG A 139 -5.91 15.45 -7.49
C ARG A 139 -5.21 14.12 -7.20
N GLY A 140 -5.99 13.12 -6.77
CA GLY A 140 -5.49 11.77 -6.50
C GLY A 140 -5.02 11.04 -7.76
N ASN A 141 -5.63 11.31 -8.93
CA ASN A 141 -5.17 10.73 -10.20
C ASN A 141 -3.78 11.25 -10.53
N ALA A 142 -3.52 12.56 -10.38
CA ALA A 142 -2.18 13.13 -10.58
C ALA A 142 -1.14 12.56 -9.60
N MET A 143 -1.50 12.38 -8.33
CA MET A 143 -0.60 11.77 -7.35
C MET A 143 -0.28 10.31 -7.68
N ASN A 144 -1.31 9.52 -8.02
CA ASN A 144 -1.16 8.12 -8.41
C ASN A 144 -0.32 8.00 -9.69
N LEU A 145 -0.54 8.88 -10.66
CA LEU A 145 0.17 8.87 -11.93
C LEU A 145 1.68 9.01 -11.76
N ARG A 146 2.14 9.88 -10.83
CA ARG A 146 3.56 10.00 -10.52
C ARG A 146 4.18 8.67 -10.08
N LEU A 147 3.50 7.92 -9.22
CA LEU A 147 3.98 6.60 -8.80
C LEU A 147 3.96 5.59 -9.95
N LEU A 148 2.92 5.60 -10.78
CA LEU A 148 2.87 4.70 -11.94
C LEU A 148 3.98 5.03 -12.95
N ASP A 149 4.31 6.30 -13.13
CA ASP A 149 5.43 6.74 -13.96
C ASP A 149 6.78 6.24 -13.41
N ALA A 150 7.00 6.39 -12.10
CA ALA A 150 8.18 5.83 -11.44
C ALA A 150 8.26 4.30 -11.57
N MET A 151 7.13 3.59 -11.47
CA MET A 151 7.09 2.14 -11.69
C MET A 151 7.44 1.74 -13.13
N ILE A 152 7.07 2.56 -14.12
CA ILE A 152 7.42 2.33 -15.53
C ILE A 152 8.90 2.62 -15.79
N GLU A 153 9.43 3.70 -15.22
CA GLU A 153 10.85 4.07 -15.32
C GLU A 153 11.73 3.02 -14.66
N HIS A 154 11.35 2.57 -13.47
CA HIS A 154 12.06 1.56 -12.68
C HIS A 154 11.46 0.15 -12.87
N PHE A 155 10.95 -0.14 -14.07
CA PHE A 155 10.31 -1.42 -14.33
C PHE A 155 11.26 -2.60 -14.10
N GLY A 156 10.83 -3.55 -13.25
CA GLY A 156 11.63 -4.70 -12.84
C GLY A 156 12.40 -4.51 -11.53
N ALA A 157 12.43 -3.29 -10.98
CA ALA A 157 12.90 -3.02 -9.62
C ALA A 157 11.85 -3.45 -8.57
N SER A 158 12.17 -3.32 -7.28
CA SER A 158 11.20 -3.56 -6.22
C SER A 158 10.18 -2.41 -6.13
N TYR A 159 9.03 -2.66 -5.51
CA TYR A 159 8.06 -1.60 -5.21
C TYR A 159 8.65 -0.50 -4.33
N SER A 160 9.51 -0.88 -3.37
CA SER A 160 10.24 0.06 -2.53
C SER A 160 11.17 0.96 -3.35
N ASP A 161 11.89 0.42 -4.34
CA ASP A 161 12.78 1.22 -5.21
C ASP A 161 11.99 2.27 -6.00
N ALA A 162 10.86 1.88 -6.59
CA ALA A 162 9.98 2.79 -7.32
C ALA A 162 9.36 3.87 -6.41
N MET A 163 9.03 3.53 -5.15
CA MET A 163 8.56 4.51 -4.16
C MET A 163 9.66 5.49 -3.73
N GLN A 164 10.90 5.00 -3.56
CA GLN A 164 12.02 5.82 -3.11
C GLN A 164 12.51 6.79 -4.19
N SER A 165 12.36 6.46 -5.48
CA SER A 165 12.74 7.37 -6.56
C SER A 165 11.97 8.70 -6.50
N LEU A 166 10.69 8.66 -6.10
CA LEU A 166 9.85 9.85 -5.91
C LEU A 166 10.32 10.80 -4.81
N ALA A 167 11.08 10.31 -3.83
CA ALA A 167 11.61 11.14 -2.74
C ALA A 167 12.89 11.90 -3.15
N ASN A 168 13.49 11.54 -4.28
CA ASN A 168 14.75 12.10 -4.78
C ASN A 168 14.53 13.11 -5.94
N GLU A 169 13.27 13.40 -6.29
CA GLU A 169 12.84 14.41 -7.28
C GLU A 169 12.51 15.76 -6.65
#